data_AF-A0A3M1NT69-F1
#
_entry.id   AF-A0A3M1NT69-F1
#
_cell.length_a   1.000
_cell.length_b   1.000
_cell.length_c   1.000
_cell.angle_alpha   90.00
_cell.angle_beta   90.00
_cell.angle_gamma   90.00
#
_symmetry.space_group_name_H-M   'P 1'
#
loop_
_entity.id
_entity.type
_entity.pdbx_description
1 polymer ?
#
loop_
_entity_poly.entity_id
_entity_poly.type
_entity_poly.pdbx_seq_one_letter_code
_entity_poly.pdbx_strand_id
1 'polypeptide(L)' 'MAKKQDFASKVLKQQQQGEICQQCGNAYTFLKKVESYYSEESGSWKFATKNLKICSCNEKEVYS' A
#
# COMPACT_ATOMS: atom_id res chain seq x y z
N MET A 1 -29.88 -15.77 11.96
CA MET A 1 -29.42 -15.88 10.56
C MET A 1 -27.90 -16.00 10.57
N ALA A 2 -27.34 -17.14 10.14
CA ALA A 2 -25.89 -17.31 10.09
C ALA A 2 -25.33 -16.38 8.99
N LYS A 3 -24.43 -15.46 9.36
CA LYS A 3 -23.72 -14.61 8.39
C LYS A 3 -22.95 -15.55 7.46
N LYS A 4 -23.16 -15.46 6.15
CA LYS A 4 -22.39 -16.24 5.17
C LYS A 4 -20.90 -15.98 5.39
N GLN A 5 -20.16 -17.04 5.71
CA GLN A 5 -18.73 -17.03 6.00
C GLN A 5 -17.93 -17.65 4.85
N ASP A 6 -18.36 -17.40 3.61
CA ASP A 6 -17.59 -17.77 2.43
C ASP A 6 -16.30 -16.93 2.31
N PHE A 7 -15.32 -17.47 1.58
CA PHE A 7 -14.03 -16.84 1.38
C PHE A 7 -14.16 -15.46 0.73
N ALA A 8 -15.01 -15.33 -0.30
CA ALA A 8 -15.24 -14.08 -0.99
C ALA A 8 -15.76 -12.99 -0.04
N SER A 9 -16.74 -13.31 0.81
CA SER A 9 -17.28 -12.39 1.82
C SER A 9 -16.27 -11.98 2.88
N LYS A 10 -15.28 -12.82 3.19
CA LYS A 10 -14.18 -12.47 4.11
C LYS A 10 -13.16 -11.54 3.46
N VAL A 11 -12.79 -11.81 2.21
CA VAL A 11 -11.85 -10.96 1.44
C VAL A 11 -12.41 -9.56 1.27
N LEU A 12 -13.69 -9.42 0.90
CA LEU A 12 -14.33 -8.11 0.72
C LEU A 12 -14.35 -7.29 2.01
N LYS A 13 -14.59 -7.92 3.17
CA LYS A 13 -14.55 -7.23 4.46
C LYS A 13 -13.15 -6.76 4.82
N GLN A 14 -12.13 -7.55 4.51
CA GLN A 14 -10.74 -7.19 4.78
C GLN A 14 -10.27 -6.05 3.87
N GLN A 15 -10.73 -6.01 2.61
CA GLN A 15 -10.45 -4.91 1.68
C GLN A 15 -11.11 -3.58 2.09
N GLN A 16 -12.23 -3.63 2.82
CA GLN A 16 -12.92 -2.43 3.31
C GLN A 16 -12.40 -1.92 4.67
N GLN A 17 -11.45 -2.64 5.30
CA GLN A 17 -10.83 -2.19 6.54
C GLN A 17 -9.63 -1.29 6.24
N GLY A 18 -9.75 0.00 6.53
CA GLY A 18 -8.64 0.94 6.42
C GLY A 18 -9.09 2.39 6.23
N GLU A 19 -8.11 3.29 6.12
CA GLU A 19 -8.36 4.67 5.72
C GLU A 19 -8.79 4.71 4.25
N ILE A 20 -9.89 5.40 3.96
CA ILE A 20 -10.43 5.53 2.62
C ILE A 20 -9.87 6.80 1.97
N CYS A 21 -9.40 6.66 0.73
CA CYS A 21 -8.99 7.79 -0.07
C CYS A 21 -10.20 8.66 -0.40
N GLN A 22 -10.15 9.94 -0.02
CA GLN A 22 -11.24 10.91 -0.26
C GLN A 22 -11.44 11.24 -1.75
N GLN A 23 -10.49 10.88 -2.63
CA GLN A 23 -10.59 11.16 -4.06
C GLN A 23 -11.21 10.01 -4.87
N CYS A 24 -10.84 8.75 -4.60
CA CYS A 24 -11.38 7.60 -5.34
C CYS A 24 -12.35 6.73 -4.54
N GLY A 25 -12.51 6.96 -3.24
CA GLY A 25 -13.39 6.16 -2.38
C GLY A 25 -12.89 4.73 -2.11
N ASN A 26 -11.70 4.37 -2.61
CA ASN A 26 -11.07 3.08 -2.35
C ASN A 26 -10.22 3.12 -1.06
N ALA A 27 -10.10 1.97 -0.40
CA ALA A 27 -9.23 1.83 0.76
C ALA A 27 -7.75 1.94 0.36
N TYR A 28 -6.95 2.63 1.17
CA TYR A 28 -5.50 2.67 0.96
C TYR A 28 -4.87 1.30 1.22
N THR A 29 -4.07 0.83 0.28
CA THR A 29 -3.16 -0.31 0.44
C THR A 29 -1.80 0.21 0.88
N PHE A 30 -1.22 -0.40 1.92
CA PHE A 30 0.10 -0.03 2.40
C PHE A 30 1.17 -0.88 1.69
N LEU A 31 2.09 -0.22 0.98
CA LEU A 31 3.24 -0.87 0.35
C LEU A 31 4.55 -0.41 0.97
N LYS A 32 5.49 -1.34 1.09
CA LYS A 32 6.86 -1.08 1.53
C LYS A 32 7.74 -0.92 0.29
N LYS A 33 8.10 0.33 -0.05
CA LYS A 33 9.02 0.64 -1.14
C LYS A 33 10.45 0.62 -0.61
N VAL A 34 11.33 -0.10 -1.31
CA VAL A 34 12.76 -0.14 -1.01
C VAL A 34 13.50 0.50 -2.18
N GLU A 35 14.25 1.56 -1.88
CA GLU A 35 15.04 2.31 -2.87
C GLU A 35 16.51 2.22 -2.49
N SER A 36 17.35 1.81 -3.43
CA SER A 36 18.81 1.87 -3.26
C SER A 36 19.30 3.27 -3.57
N TYR A 37 20.06 3.87 -2.66
CA TYR A 37 20.71 5.15 -2.88
C TYR A 37 22.19 5.07 -2.52
N TYR A 38 23.02 5.79 -3.26
CA TYR A 38 24.42 5.92 -2.93
C TYR A 38 24.58 7.00 -1.86
N SER A 39 25.21 6.66 -0.73
CA SER A 39 25.45 7.60 0.36
C SER A 39 26.86 8.14 0.22
N GLU A 40 26.99 9.38 -0.24
CA GLU A 40 28.29 10.07 -0.40
C GLU A 40 29.05 10.17 0.94
N GLU A 41 28.33 10.35 2.05
CA GLU A 41 28.90 10.43 3.40
C GLU A 41 29.58 9.13 3.86
N SER A 42 29.09 7.97 3.41
CA SER A 42 29.61 6.66 3.82
C SER A 42 30.24 5.87 2.68
N GLY A 43 30.39 6.47 1.50
CA GLY A 43 30.99 5.87 0.30
C GLY A 43 30.36 4.56 -0.16
N SER A 44 29.12 4.25 0.23
CA SER A 44 28.50 2.93 0.04
C SER A 44 27.05 3.01 -0.41
N TRP A 45 26.59 1.94 -1.07
CA TRP A 45 25.18 1.75 -1.44
C TRP A 45 24.37 1.36 -0.22
N LYS A 46 23.32 2.13 0.06
CA LYS A 46 22.37 1.89 1.14
C LYS A 46 20.98 1.68 0.58
N PHE A 47 20.10 1.14 1.41
CA PHE A 47 18.70 0.94 1.07
C PHE A 47 17.81 1.77 2.00
N ALA A 48 17.03 2.67 1.41
CA ALA A 48 15.97 3.38 2.11
C ALA A 48 14.67 2.58 2.00
N THR A 49 14.01 2.38 3.12
CA THR A 49 12.70 1.73 3.17
C THR A 49 11.65 2.75 3.54
N LYS A 50 10.60 2.88 2.73
CA LYS A 50 9.47 3.78 2.97
C LYS A 50 8.16 3.00 2.92
N ASN A 51 7.29 3.23 3.90
CA ASN A 51 5.92 2.71 3.86
C ASN A 51 5.03 3.77 3.18
N LEU A 52 4.47 3.43 2.03
CA LEU A 52 3.62 4.30 1.22
C LEU A 52 2.17 3.81 1.26
N LYS A 53 1.24 4.75 1.32
CA LYS A 53 -0.20 4.50 1.16
C LYS A 53 -0.56 4.68 -0.30
N ILE A 54 -1.11 3.64 -0.92
CA ILE A 54 -1.49 3.62 -2.33
C ILE A 54 -2.98 3.40 -2.48
N CYS A 55 -3.56 4.13 -3.41
CA CYS A 55 -4.91 3.98 -3.90
C CYS A 55 -4.88 4.03 -5.44
N SER A 56 -6.02 3.83 -6.07
CA SER A 56 -6.13 3.85 -7.55
C SER A 56 -5.70 5.18 -8.18
N CYS A 57 -5.68 6.28 -7.43
CA CYS A 57 -5.24 7.59 -7.93
C CYS A 57 -3.71 7.69 -8.09
N ASN A 58 -2.95 7.15 -7.12
CA ASN A 58 -1.51 7.33 -7.05
C ASN A 58 -0.72 6.06 -7.43
N GLU A 59 -1.39 4.95 -7.72
CA GLU A 59 -0.70 3.69 -8.08
C GLU A 59 0.28 3.91 -9.24
N LYS A 60 -0.12 4.71 -10.25
CA LYS A 60 0.71 4.97 -11.42
C LYS A 60 2.01 5.67 -11.04
N GLU A 61 1.95 6.67 -10.17
CA GLU A 61 3.13 7.41 -9.73
C GLU A 61 4.07 6.56 -8.88
N VAL A 62 3.53 5.59 -8.11
CA VAL A 62 4.35 4.77 -7.22
C VAL A 62 4.98 3.56 -7.92
N TYR A 63 4.33 3.02 -8.96
CA TYR A 63 4.84 1.91 -9.76
C TYR A 63 5.67 2.33 -10.99
N SER A 64 5.76 3.63 -11.28
CA SER A 64 6.63 4.17 -12.34
C SER A 64 8.11 4.10 -11.99
#